data_AF-A0A351H9D0-F1
#
_entry.id   AF-A0A351H9D0-F1
#
_cell.length_a   1.000
_cell.length_b   1.000
_cell.length_c   1.000
_cell.angle_alpha   90.00
_cell.angle_beta   90.00
_cell.angle_gamma   90.00
#
_symmetry.space_group_name_H-M   'P 1'
#
loop_
_entity.id
_entity.type
_entity.pdbx_description
1 polymer ?
#
loop_
_entity_poly.entity_id
_entity_poly.type
_entity_poly.pdbx_seq_one_letter_code
_entity_poly.pdbx_strand_id
1 'polypeptide(L)'
;MQRFHQGQSEIVPTQKAKRGVAEAKSPIIAPCGIECSRYAIFLRTEEKLSYWRSRNVDSELARCSGCQAGEGPYRLTESCNIFDCCVAKRNLSHCYECAEFPCDALKERASAYPHHRSALGRLRSMKENLSRRHI
;
A
#
# COMPACT_ATOMS: atom_id res chain seq x y z
N MET A 1 -62.10 16.91 34.20
CA MET A 1 -62.25 17.95 33.15
C MET A 1 -60.97 17.99 32.34
N GLN A 2 -61.14 17.96 31.02
CA GLN A 2 -60.11 17.89 29.98
C GLN A 2 -59.22 19.15 29.96
N ARG A 3 -57.96 19.01 29.53
CA ARG A 3 -57.48 19.56 28.24
C ARG A 3 -56.02 19.21 27.97
N PHE A 4 -55.81 18.58 26.82
CA PHE A 4 -54.58 18.49 26.04
C PHE A 4 -53.99 19.88 25.78
N HIS A 5 -52.66 20.01 25.63
CA HIS A 5 -51.99 20.77 24.57
C HIS A 5 -50.57 20.21 24.32
N GLN A 6 -50.25 20.03 23.04
CA GLN A 6 -48.99 19.55 22.46
C GLN A 6 -48.02 20.71 22.21
N GLY A 7 -46.72 20.40 22.04
CA GLY A 7 -45.69 21.27 21.45
C GLY A 7 -44.31 20.92 22.05
N GLN A 8 -43.48 20.05 21.44
CA GLN A 8 -42.50 20.35 20.38
C GLN A 8 -41.62 21.56 20.73
N SER A 9 -40.31 21.62 20.58
CA SER A 9 -39.24 20.71 20.17
C SER A 9 -37.99 21.61 20.21
N GLU A 10 -37.06 21.43 21.14
CA GLU A 10 -35.76 22.13 21.10
C GLU A 10 -34.64 21.13 21.41
N ILE A 11 -34.44 20.23 20.45
CA ILE A 11 -33.20 19.46 20.32
C ILE A 11 -32.08 20.41 19.91
N VAL A 12 -31.32 20.87 20.89
CA VAL A 12 -30.07 21.61 20.71
C VAL A 12 -29.06 20.66 20.05
N PRO A 13 -28.52 20.96 18.85
CA PRO A 13 -27.52 20.10 18.24
C PRO A 13 -26.15 20.41 18.86
N THR A 14 -25.83 19.76 19.98
CA THR A 14 -24.48 19.81 20.56
C THR A 14 -23.54 18.91 19.76
N GLN A 15 -22.85 19.57 18.82
CA GLN A 15 -21.47 19.31 18.41
C GLN A 15 -21.15 17.84 18.06
N LYS A 16 -21.49 17.50 16.81
CA LYS A 16 -20.96 16.32 16.13
C LYS A 16 -19.42 16.41 16.11
N ALA A 17 -18.79 15.57 16.93
CA ALA A 17 -17.35 15.40 16.97
C ALA A 17 -16.83 15.22 15.54
N LYS A 18 -15.99 16.17 15.11
CA LYS A 18 -15.27 16.12 13.84
C LYS A 18 -14.31 14.93 13.91
N ARG A 19 -14.77 13.74 13.49
CA ARG A 19 -13.88 12.67 13.06
C ARG A 19 -13.11 13.23 11.87
N GLY A 20 -11.90 13.69 12.13
CA GLY A 20 -10.95 14.07 11.10
C GLY A 20 -10.87 12.95 10.09
N VAL A 21 -11.30 13.23 8.86
CA VAL A 21 -10.94 12.39 7.72
C VAL A 21 -9.44 12.57 7.58
N ALA A 22 -8.67 11.59 8.04
CA ALA A 22 -7.26 11.52 7.72
C ALA A 22 -7.15 11.60 6.20
N GLU A 23 -6.48 12.64 5.69
CA GLU A 23 -6.15 12.78 4.28
C GLU A 23 -5.53 11.48 3.79
N ALA A 24 -6.26 10.75 2.94
CA ALA A 24 -5.83 9.47 2.44
C ALA A 24 -4.70 9.70 1.42
N LYS A 25 -3.45 9.70 1.91
CA LYS A 25 -2.24 9.72 1.08
C LYS A 25 -2.37 8.64 0.00
N SER A 26 -2.20 9.00 -1.27
CA SER A 26 -2.31 8.08 -2.40
C SER A 26 -1.43 6.85 -2.17
N PRO A 27 -1.93 5.62 -2.41
CA PRO A 27 -1.19 4.41 -2.12
C PRO A 27 0.03 4.30 -3.05
N ILE A 28 1.22 4.09 -2.46
CA ILE A 28 2.44 3.84 -3.23
C ILE A 28 2.49 2.34 -3.50
N ILE A 29 2.34 1.95 -4.77
CA ILE A 29 2.29 0.54 -5.17
C ILE A 29 3.63 0.15 -5.80
N ALA A 30 4.33 -0.81 -5.21
CA ALA A 30 5.57 -1.36 -5.77
C ALA A 30 5.32 -2.00 -7.15
N PRO A 31 6.39 -2.22 -7.95
CA PRO A 31 6.28 -2.93 -9.23
C PRO A 31 5.65 -4.32 -9.09
N CYS A 32 5.84 -4.97 -7.93
CA CYS A 32 5.27 -6.28 -7.60
C CYS A 32 3.83 -6.25 -7.06
N GLY A 33 3.20 -5.07 -6.93
CA GLY A 33 1.82 -4.91 -6.43
C GLY A 33 1.66 -4.75 -4.92
N ILE A 34 2.76 -4.77 -4.17
CA ILE A 34 2.75 -4.50 -2.73
C ILE A 34 2.44 -3.02 -2.51
N GLU A 35 1.53 -2.72 -1.59
CA GLU A 35 1.25 -1.35 -1.17
C GLU A 35 2.29 -0.91 -0.13
N CYS A 36 3.35 -0.26 -0.59
CA CYS A 36 4.45 0.22 0.24
C CYS A 36 3.99 1.17 1.34
N SER A 37 2.96 1.99 1.07
CA SER A 37 2.39 2.93 2.04
C SER A 37 1.78 2.27 3.28
N ARG A 38 1.57 0.95 3.25
CA ARG A 38 1.06 0.17 4.40
C ARG A 38 2.11 -0.70 5.08
N TYR A 39 3.37 -0.67 4.62
CA TYR A 39 4.42 -1.54 5.18
C TYR A 39 5.12 -0.88 6.37
N ALA A 40 5.38 -1.64 7.43
CA ALA A 40 5.86 -1.13 8.72
C ALA A 40 7.17 -0.31 8.64
N ILE A 41 8.05 -0.61 7.68
CA ILE A 41 9.28 0.18 7.49
C ILE A 41 9.01 1.56 6.86
N PHE A 42 7.97 1.68 6.03
CA PHE A 42 7.52 2.98 5.52
C PHE A 42 6.87 3.79 6.65
N LEU A 43 6.17 3.12 7.56
CA LEU A 43 5.48 3.74 8.69
C LEU A 43 6.39 4.07 9.89
N ARG A 44 7.67 3.63 9.87
CA ARG A 44 8.68 3.86 10.92
C ARG A 44 8.13 3.59 12.33
N THR A 45 7.40 2.49 12.53
CA THR A 45 6.92 2.12 13.87
C THR A 45 8.09 1.77 14.79
N GLU A 46 8.02 2.11 16.09
CA GLU A 46 9.09 1.82 17.05
C GLU A 46 9.44 0.32 17.12
N GLU A 47 8.44 -0.56 17.01
CA GLU A 47 8.65 -2.01 16.92
C GLU A 47 9.60 -2.37 15.77
N LYS A 48 9.40 -1.76 14.59
CA LYS A 48 10.22 -2.06 13.41
C LYS A 48 11.58 -1.38 13.46
N LEU A 49 11.66 -0.16 13.98
CA LEU A 49 12.93 0.53 14.18
C LEU A 49 13.82 -0.22 15.18
N SER A 50 13.24 -0.73 16.27
CA SER A 50 13.94 -1.58 17.24
C SER A 50 14.49 -2.87 16.62
N TYR A 51 13.69 -3.53 15.76
CA TYR A 51 14.16 -4.69 14.97
C TYR A 51 15.38 -4.37 14.08
N TRP A 52 15.43 -3.20 13.45
CA TRP A 52 16.58 -2.82 12.62
C TRP A 52 17.80 -2.42 13.45
N ARG A 53 17.59 -1.72 14.58
CA ARG A 53 18.66 -1.42 15.55
C ARG A 53 19.31 -2.70 16.08
N SER A 54 18.53 -3.74 16.41
CA SER A 54 19.07 -5.02 16.86
C SER A 54 19.89 -5.77 15.80
N ARG A 55 19.75 -5.37 14.52
CA ARG A 55 20.53 -5.86 13.38
C ARG A 55 21.70 -4.94 13.02
N ASN A 56 22.03 -3.96 13.87
CA ASN A 56 23.06 -2.94 13.65
C ASN A 56 22.82 -2.08 12.39
N VAL A 57 21.56 -1.90 12.00
CA VAL A 57 21.19 -0.98 10.92
C VAL A 57 20.73 0.32 11.55
N ASP A 58 21.34 1.44 11.14
CA ASP A 58 20.92 2.77 11.56
C ASP A 58 19.45 3.02 11.15
N SER A 59 18.62 3.33 12.13
CA SER A 59 17.20 3.63 11.94
C SER A 59 16.94 4.87 11.06
N GLU A 60 17.91 5.76 10.93
CA GLU A 60 17.87 6.89 9.99
C GLU A 60 18.17 6.46 8.55
N LEU A 61 18.93 5.37 8.37
CA LEU A 61 19.24 4.75 7.08
C LEU A 61 18.18 3.72 6.65
N ALA A 62 17.40 3.17 7.58
CA ALA A 62 16.27 2.28 7.33
C ALA A 62 15.04 2.99 6.75
N ARG A 63 15.25 3.93 5.79
CA ARG A 63 14.21 4.63 5.05
C ARG A 63 13.92 3.89 3.74
N CYS A 64 12.77 3.22 3.68
CA CYS A 64 12.26 2.67 2.43
C CYS A 64 11.29 3.69 1.80
N SER A 65 11.68 4.27 0.67
CA SER A 65 10.83 5.17 -0.12
C SER A 65 9.87 4.42 -1.06
N GLY A 66 9.94 3.07 -1.06
CA GLY A 66 9.21 2.21 -1.99
C GLY A 66 10.01 1.96 -3.27
N CYS A 67 9.78 0.81 -3.90
CA CYS A 67 10.61 0.36 -5.02
C CYS A 67 10.48 1.23 -6.29
N GLN A 68 9.51 2.14 -6.36
CA GLN A 68 9.34 3.08 -7.48
C GLN A 68 9.98 4.45 -7.22
N ALA A 69 10.43 4.74 -6.00
CA ALA A 69 10.95 6.05 -5.63
C ALA A 69 12.42 6.30 -6.06
N GLY A 70 13.00 5.44 -6.89
CA GLY A 70 14.39 5.56 -7.36
C GLY A 70 15.44 5.19 -6.30
N GLU A 71 16.64 5.76 -6.43
CA GLU A 71 17.78 5.62 -5.50
C GLU A 71 17.39 6.14 -4.10
N GLY A 72 16.88 5.23 -3.27
CA GLY A 72 16.78 5.40 -1.82
C GLY A 72 17.83 4.51 -1.14
N PRO A 73 18.35 4.90 0.03
CA PRO A 73 19.46 4.21 0.69
C PRO A 73 19.12 2.78 1.15
N TYR A 74 17.85 2.37 1.08
CA TYR A 74 17.41 1.08 1.61
C TYR A 74 16.42 0.36 0.70
N ARG A 75 16.96 -0.53 -0.14
CA ARG A 75 16.19 -1.68 -0.64
C ARG A 75 16.13 -2.68 0.51
N LEU A 76 14.93 -3.06 0.95
CA LEU A 76 14.75 -3.99 2.09
C LEU A 76 15.41 -5.37 1.86
N THR A 77 15.70 -5.67 0.60
CA THR A 77 16.35 -6.90 0.14
C THR A 77 17.41 -6.48 -0.87
N GLU A 78 18.68 -6.84 -0.68
CA GLU A 78 19.74 -6.49 -1.65
C GLU A 78 19.42 -7.05 -3.05
N SER A 79 18.88 -8.28 -3.10
CA SER A 79 18.43 -8.95 -4.32
C SER A 79 16.92 -9.15 -4.34
N CYS A 80 16.21 -8.48 -5.25
CA CYS A 80 14.80 -8.75 -5.51
C CYS A 80 14.62 -9.13 -6.98
N ASN A 81 14.50 -10.43 -7.26
CA ASN A 81 14.33 -10.95 -8.60
C ASN A 81 13.17 -10.31 -9.38
N ILE A 82 12.08 -9.92 -8.70
CA ILE A 82 10.95 -9.22 -9.34
C ILE A 82 11.33 -7.80 -9.75
N PHE A 83 12.05 -7.07 -8.91
CA PHE A 83 12.52 -5.73 -9.26
C PHE A 83 13.51 -5.79 -10.42
N ASP A 84 14.50 -6.67 -10.34
CA ASP A 84 15.51 -6.82 -11.39
C ASP A 84 14.87 -7.23 -12.73
N CYS A 85 13.85 -8.10 -12.68
CA CYS A 85 13.08 -8.52 -13.83
C CYS A 85 12.20 -7.41 -14.43
N CYS A 86 11.37 -6.77 -13.60
CA CYS A 86 10.33 -5.84 -14.04
C CYS A 86 10.91 -4.47 -14.39
N VAL A 87 11.71 -3.90 -13.47
CA VAL A 87 12.23 -2.54 -13.59
C VAL A 87 13.56 -2.56 -14.33
N ALA A 88 14.56 -3.29 -13.83
CA ALA A 88 15.92 -3.18 -14.39
C ALA A 88 16.05 -3.80 -15.79
N LYS A 89 15.47 -4.98 -16.03
CA LYS A 89 15.59 -5.69 -17.33
C LYS A 89 14.51 -5.31 -18.35
N ARG A 90 13.26 -5.17 -17.91
CA ARG A 90 12.12 -4.94 -18.80
C ARG A 90 11.67 -3.47 -18.85
N ASN A 91 12.22 -2.61 -18.00
CA ASN A 91 11.89 -1.19 -17.93
C ASN A 91 10.37 -0.91 -17.78
N LEU A 92 9.69 -1.72 -16.97
CA LEU A 92 8.26 -1.60 -16.65
C LEU A 92 8.07 -0.97 -15.27
N SER A 93 7.02 -0.18 -15.12
CA SER A 93 6.67 0.42 -13.82
C SER A 93 6.02 -0.61 -12.89
N HIS A 94 5.23 -1.52 -13.45
CA HIS A 94 4.52 -2.58 -12.74
C HIS A 94 4.53 -3.89 -13.53
N CYS A 95 4.52 -5.01 -12.80
CA CYS A 95 4.51 -6.34 -13.41
C CYS A 95 3.27 -6.59 -14.27
N TYR A 96 2.14 -5.89 -14.04
CA TYR A 96 0.93 -6.09 -14.84
C TYR A 96 1.07 -5.66 -16.31
N GLU A 97 2.02 -4.77 -16.58
CA GLU A 97 2.36 -4.27 -17.92
C GLU A 97 3.15 -5.31 -18.72
N CYS A 98 3.70 -6.33 -18.07
CA CYS A 98 4.42 -7.40 -18.74
C CYS A 98 3.46 -8.22 -19.62
N ALA A 99 3.90 -8.53 -20.85
CA ALA A 99 3.13 -9.37 -21.78
C ALA A 99 2.86 -10.77 -21.20
N GLU A 100 3.80 -11.30 -20.42
CA GLU A 100 3.71 -12.60 -19.76
C GLU A 100 2.89 -12.56 -18.46
N PHE A 101 2.27 -11.42 -18.11
CA PHE A 101 1.57 -11.27 -16.85
C PHE A 101 0.23 -12.04 -16.81
N PRO A 102 -0.04 -12.82 -15.73
CA PRO A 102 0.85 -13.10 -14.59
C PRO A 102 1.85 -14.20 -14.90
N CYS A 103 3.15 -13.93 -14.74
CA CYS A 103 4.21 -14.91 -14.97
C CYS A 103 4.37 -15.86 -13.78
N ASP A 104 5.02 -17.00 -13.99
CA ASP A 104 5.12 -18.05 -12.97
C ASP A 104 5.90 -17.60 -11.74
N ALA A 105 7.00 -16.84 -11.90
CA ALA A 105 7.75 -16.28 -10.79
C ALA A 105 6.89 -15.41 -9.85
N LEU A 106 5.89 -14.69 -10.39
CA LEU A 106 4.97 -13.89 -9.59
C LEU A 106 3.89 -14.76 -8.92
N LYS A 107 3.42 -15.81 -9.59
CA LYS A 107 2.48 -16.79 -9.02
C LYS A 107 3.13 -17.56 -7.87
N GLU A 108 4.38 -18.00 -8.04
CA GLU A 108 5.14 -18.71 -7.01
C GLU A 108 5.30 -17.83 -5.76
N ARG A 109 5.70 -16.56 -5.92
CA ARG A 109 5.75 -15.62 -4.78
C ARG A 109 4.39 -15.45 -4.11
N ALA A 110 3.32 -15.32 -4.89
CA ALA A 110 1.96 -15.20 -4.36
C ALA A 110 1.48 -16.45 -3.61
N SER A 111 2.01 -17.62 -3.96
CA SER A 111 1.75 -18.88 -3.25
C SER A 111 2.59 -19.00 -1.98
N ALA A 112 3.86 -18.60 -2.03
CA ALA A 112 4.79 -18.70 -0.90
C ALA A 112 4.51 -17.70 0.22
N TYR A 113 4.00 -16.50 -0.10
CA TYR A 113 3.83 -15.42 0.88
C TYR A 113 2.43 -14.79 0.82
N PRO A 114 1.68 -14.75 1.94
CA PRO A 114 0.32 -14.17 1.96
C PRO A 114 0.25 -12.72 1.48
N HIS A 115 1.25 -11.90 1.80
CA HIS A 115 1.30 -10.51 1.36
C HIS A 115 1.51 -10.37 -0.16
N HIS A 116 2.19 -11.33 -0.81
CA HIS A 116 2.30 -11.39 -2.27
C HIS A 116 1.02 -11.88 -2.95
N ARG A 117 0.18 -12.67 -2.27
CA ARG A 117 -1.15 -13.04 -2.80
C ARG A 117 -2.04 -11.81 -3.01
N SER A 118 -2.10 -10.93 -2.01
CA SER A 118 -2.82 -9.65 -2.13
C SER A 118 -2.18 -8.73 -3.17
N ALA A 119 -0.85 -8.74 -3.29
CA ALA A 119 -0.14 -7.97 -4.30
C ALA A 119 -0.49 -8.40 -5.73
N LEU A 120 -0.53 -9.71 -6.01
CA LEU A 120 -0.94 -10.25 -7.30
C LEU A 120 -2.41 -9.89 -7.62
N GLY A 121 -3.30 -9.99 -6.64
CA GLY A 121 -4.70 -9.57 -6.79
C GLY A 121 -4.81 -8.10 -7.22
N ARG A 122 -4.04 -7.21 -6.56
CA ARG A 122 -4.01 -5.78 -6.90
C ARG A 122 -3.50 -5.54 -8.32
N LEU A 123 -2.43 -6.21 -8.75
CA LEU A 123 -1.92 -6.10 -10.12
C LEU A 123 -2.95 -6.53 -11.17
N ARG A 124 -3.73 -7.59 -10.90
CA ARG A 124 -4.83 -8.01 -11.79
C ARG A 124 -5.89 -6.92 -11.91
N SER A 125 -6.33 -6.36 -10.78
CA SER A 125 -7.28 -5.24 -10.79
C SER A 125 -6.74 -4.02 -11.53
N MET A 126 -5.45 -3.68 -11.37
CA MET A 126 -4.84 -2.57 -12.11
C MET A 126 -4.87 -2.81 -13.64
N LYS A 127 -4.56 -4.03 -14.09
CA LYS A 127 -4.63 -4.41 -15.51
C LYS A 127 -6.05 -4.26 -16.07
N GLU A 128 -7.04 -4.80 -15.36
CA GLU A 128 -8.45 -4.70 -15.76
C GLU A 128 -8.95 -3.26 -15.82
N ASN A 129 -8.57 -2.43 -14.86
CA ASN A 129 -8.94 -1.01 -14.85
C ASN A 129 -8.30 -0.24 -16.02
N LEU A 130 -7.07 -0.59 -16.42
CA LEU A 130 -6.44 0.00 -17.59
C LEU A 130 -7.18 -0.39 -18.87
N SER A 131 -7.57 -1.66 -19.02
CA SER A 131 -8.33 -2.13 -20.18
C SER A 131 -9.70 -1.47 -20.32
N ARG A 132 -10.38 -1.18 -19.20
CA ARG A 132 -11.70 -0.50 -19.20
C ARG A 132 -11.64 0.99 -19.55
N ARG A 133 -10.47 1.63 -19.43
CA ARG A 133 -10.29 3.07 -19.72
C ARG A 133 -10.04 3.38 -21.20
N HIS A 134 -9.81 2.36 -22.01
CA HIS A 134 -9.56 2.48 -23.45
C HIS A 134 -10.77 2.01 -24.30
N ILE A 135 -11.94 1.93 -23.67
CA ILE A 135 -13.26 1.68 -24.28
C ILE A 135 -14.10 2.93 -24.04
#